data_AF-A0A655ANY4-F1
#
_entry.id   AF-A0A655ANY4-F1
#
_cell.length_a   1.000
_cell.length_b   1.000
_cell.length_c   1.000
_cell.angle_alpha   90.00
_cell.angle_beta   90.00
_cell.angle_gamma   90.00
#
_symmetry.space_group_name_H-M   'P 1'
#
loop_
_entity.id
_entity.type
_entity.pdbx_description
1 polymer ?
#
loop_
_entity_poly.entity_id
_entity_poly.type
_entity_poly.pdbx_seq_one_letter_code
_entity_poly.pdbx_strand_id
1 'polypeptide(L)'
;MHAAATLEVDTDARISVRSVLHRHYLDVLRPLVRDAHARGDLRADSDTGALMSLLLLIFPHLALAPYMRGLDPILGLDEPTPEQPALAVRRLVAVLAAAFDAQHPATNSAQTRSEEIT
;
A
#
# COMPACT_ATOMS: atom_id res chain seq x y z
N MET A 1 -20.71 13.54 -8.19
CA MET A 1 -20.85 12.09 -7.91
C MET A 1 -19.74 11.60 -6.96
N HIS A 2 -19.52 12.25 -5.81
CA HIS A 2 -18.56 11.81 -4.78
C HIS A 2 -19.17 11.87 -3.37
N ALA A 3 -20.12 12.79 -3.12
CA ALA A 3 -20.82 12.89 -1.84
C ALA A 3 -21.76 11.70 -1.53
N ALA A 4 -22.23 10.95 -2.55
CA ALA A 4 -23.09 9.79 -2.34
C ALA A 4 -22.33 8.55 -1.82
N ALA A 5 -21.03 8.41 -2.14
CA ALA A 5 -20.24 7.23 -1.77
C ALA A 5 -19.78 7.25 -0.30
N THR A 6 -19.68 8.44 0.32
CA THR A 6 -19.20 8.59 1.70
C THR A 6 -20.32 8.50 2.74
N LEU A 7 -21.59 8.67 2.33
CA LEU A 7 -22.77 8.61 3.21
C LEU A 7 -23.71 7.43 2.94
N GLU A 8 -23.40 6.53 1.99
CA GLU A 8 -24.22 5.35 1.73
C GLU A 8 -24.15 4.36 2.90
N VAL A 9 -25.25 4.27 3.65
CA VAL A 9 -25.53 3.30 4.72
C VAL A 9 -26.05 1.98 4.12
N ASP A 10 -25.52 1.59 2.96
CA ASP A 10 -25.75 0.25 2.41
C ASP A 10 -24.43 -0.50 2.37
N THR A 11 -24.34 -1.51 3.22
CA THR A 11 -23.18 -2.39 3.33
C THR A 11 -23.00 -3.20 2.04
N ASP A 12 -24.08 -3.53 1.34
CA ASP A 12 -24.04 -4.36 0.13
C ASP A 12 -23.61 -3.56 -1.11
N ALA A 13 -24.02 -2.30 -1.23
CA ALA A 13 -23.53 -1.38 -2.27
C ALA A 13 -22.01 -1.13 -2.13
N ARG A 14 -21.53 -0.90 -0.91
CA ARG A 14 -20.09 -0.73 -0.61
C ARG A 14 -19.28 -2.00 -0.86
N ILE A 15 -19.80 -3.17 -0.50
CA ILE A 15 -19.13 -4.45 -0.77
C ILE A 15 -19.07 -4.72 -2.27
N SER A 16 -20.15 -4.45 -3.01
CA SER A 16 -20.21 -4.65 -4.47
C SER A 16 -19.19 -3.75 -5.18
N VAL A 17 -19.18 -2.45 -4.90
CA VAL A 17 -18.22 -1.49 -5.48
C VAL A 17 -16.78 -1.84 -5.08
N ARG A 18 -16.54 -2.17 -3.80
CA ARG A 18 -15.20 -2.53 -3.31
C ARG A 18 -14.70 -3.84 -3.92
N SER A 19 -15.58 -4.82 -4.15
CA SER A 19 -15.21 -6.10 -4.78
C SER A 19 -14.81 -5.93 -6.25
N VAL A 20 -15.50 -5.04 -6.98
CA VAL A 20 -15.19 -4.72 -8.38
C VAL A 20 -13.89 -3.93 -8.50
N LEU A 21 -13.68 -2.95 -7.61
CA LEU A 21 -12.42 -2.20 -7.54
C LEU A 21 -11.24 -3.10 -7.15
N HIS A 22 -11.37 -3.95 -6.14
CA HIS A 22 -10.31 -4.89 -5.75
C HIS A 22 -9.96 -5.86 -6.88
N ARG A 23 -10.95 -6.34 -7.64
CA ARG A 23 -10.69 -7.19 -8.81
C ARG A 23 -9.87 -6.43 -9.85
N HIS A 24 -10.29 -5.21 -10.21
CA HIS A 24 -9.57 -4.39 -11.19
C HIS A 24 -8.14 -4.06 -10.73
N TYR A 25 -7.95 -3.70 -9.47
CA TYR A 25 -6.62 -3.47 -8.91
C TYR A 25 -5.77 -4.75 -8.94
N LEU A 26 -6.33 -5.90 -8.56
CA LEU A 26 -5.58 -7.15 -8.55
C LEU A 26 -5.24 -7.66 -9.95
N ASP A 27 -6.09 -7.41 -10.95
CA ASP A 27 -5.81 -7.78 -12.34
C ASP A 27 -4.57 -7.03 -12.87
N VAL A 28 -4.33 -5.81 -12.39
CA VAL A 28 -3.14 -5.02 -12.72
C VAL A 28 -1.96 -5.37 -11.79
N LEU A 29 -2.19 -5.47 -10.48
CA LEU A 29 -1.13 -5.62 -9.48
C LEU A 29 -0.48 -7.01 -9.51
N ARG A 30 -1.26 -8.08 -9.69
CA ARG A 30 -0.74 -9.46 -9.70
C ARG A 30 0.38 -9.67 -10.73
N PRO A 31 0.21 -9.33 -12.03
CA PRO A 31 1.29 -9.53 -12.99
C PRO A 31 2.51 -8.66 -12.66
N LEU A 32 2.31 -7.42 -12.21
CA LEU A 32 3.42 -6.53 -11.85
C LEU A 32 4.26 -7.08 -10.70
N VAL A 33 3.62 -7.52 -9.61
CA VAL A 33 4.31 -8.08 -8.44
C VAL A 33 4.98 -9.41 -8.79
N ARG A 34 4.32 -10.27 -9.57
CA ARG A 34 4.89 -11.53 -10.02
C ARG A 34 6.13 -11.31 -10.88
N ASP A 35 6.05 -10.41 -11.85
CA ASP A 35 7.15 -10.16 -12.76
C ASP A 35 8.32 -9.45 -12.05
N ALA A 36 8.04 -8.56 -11.08
CA ALA A 36 9.06 -7.97 -10.21
C ALA A 36 9.78 -9.03 -9.36
N HIS A 37 9.03 -9.97 -8.77
CA HIS A 37 9.63 -11.08 -8.04
C HIS A 37 10.47 -11.98 -8.95
N ALA A 38 9.97 -12.32 -10.14
CA ALA A 38 10.67 -13.17 -11.09
C ALA A 38 11.96 -12.54 -11.62
N ARG A 39 12.02 -11.20 -11.75
CA ARG A 39 13.23 -10.46 -12.12
C ARG A 39 14.25 -10.32 -10.98
N GLY A 40 13.84 -10.59 -9.73
CA GLY A 40 14.66 -10.36 -8.55
C GLY A 40 14.62 -8.92 -8.03
N ASP A 41 13.64 -8.12 -8.44
CA ASP A 41 13.42 -6.77 -7.88
C ASP A 41 12.87 -6.86 -6.44
N LEU A 42 12.23 -7.98 -6.09
CA LEU A 42 11.75 -8.28 -4.74
C LEU A 42 12.63 -9.37 -4.12
N ARG A 43 12.83 -9.29 -2.80
CA ARG A 43 13.54 -10.31 -2.04
C ARG A 43 12.91 -11.70 -2.24
N ALA A 44 13.75 -12.73 -2.34
CA ALA A 44 13.30 -14.09 -2.67
C ALA A 44 12.33 -14.69 -1.63
N ASP A 45 12.44 -14.29 -0.37
CA ASP A 45 11.57 -14.73 0.74
C ASP A 45 10.46 -13.72 1.07
N SER A 46 10.25 -12.70 0.23
CA SER A 46 9.25 -11.66 0.49
C SER A 46 7.82 -12.19 0.40
N ASP A 47 6.98 -11.80 1.36
CA ASP A 47 5.54 -12.07 1.31
C ASP A 47 4.87 -11.12 0.30
N THR A 48 4.83 -11.55 -0.96
CA THR A 48 4.19 -10.83 -2.06
C THR A 48 2.67 -10.68 -1.87
N GLY A 49 2.03 -11.58 -1.12
CA GLY A 49 0.61 -11.49 -0.76
C GLY A 49 0.34 -10.35 0.22
N ALA A 50 1.20 -10.20 1.22
CA ALA A 50 1.18 -9.07 2.14
C ALA A 50 1.45 -7.74 1.40
N LEU A 51 2.43 -7.71 0.49
CA LEU A 51 2.69 -6.53 -0.36
C LEU A 51 1.44 -6.12 -1.15
N MET A 52 0.79 -7.06 -1.84
CA MET A 52 -0.45 -6.78 -2.58
C MET A 52 -1.57 -6.28 -1.65
N SER A 53 -1.70 -6.86 -0.46
CA SER A 53 -2.71 -6.45 0.52
C SER A 53 -2.45 -5.02 1.00
N LEU A 54 -1.20 -4.64 1.24
CA LEU A 54 -0.82 -3.27 1.58
C LEU A 54 -1.15 -2.31 0.42
N LEU A 55 -0.82 -2.67 -0.81
CA LEU A 55 -1.14 -1.84 -1.99
C LEU A 55 -2.66 -1.62 -2.15
N LEU A 56 -3.47 -2.66 -1.90
CA LEU A 56 -4.93 -2.56 -1.92
C LEU A 56 -5.50 -1.66 -0.80
N LEU A 57 -4.82 -1.55 0.34
CA LEU A 57 -5.19 -0.62 1.41
C LEU A 57 -4.76 0.81 1.09
N ILE A 58 -3.59 0.99 0.50
CA ILE A 58 -2.97 2.30 0.25
C ILE A 58 -3.64 3.02 -0.93
N PHE A 59 -3.85 2.35 -2.07
CA PHE A 59 -4.32 3.04 -3.29
C PHE A 59 -5.68 3.73 -3.15
N PRO A 60 -6.72 3.12 -2.55
CA PRO A 60 -8.00 3.81 -2.35
C PRO A 60 -7.86 5.04 -1.45
N HIS A 61 -6.99 4.98 -0.43
CA HIS A 61 -6.72 6.11 0.45
C HIS A 61 -6.04 7.25 -0.31
N LEU A 62 -4.98 6.96 -1.08
CA LEU A 62 -4.27 7.97 -1.88
C LEU A 62 -5.16 8.62 -2.94
N ALA A 63 -6.10 7.87 -3.50
CA ALA A 63 -7.07 8.41 -4.47
C ALA A 63 -8.04 9.41 -3.85
N LEU A 64 -8.29 9.33 -2.53
CA LEU A 64 -9.26 10.19 -1.82
C LEU A 64 -8.60 11.32 -1.04
N ALA A 65 -7.40 11.10 -0.49
CA ALA A 65 -6.72 12.01 0.42
C ALA A 65 -6.62 13.47 -0.07
N PRO A 66 -6.30 13.77 -1.36
CA PRO A 66 -6.23 15.16 -1.84
C PRO A 66 -7.56 15.90 -1.85
N TYR A 67 -8.69 15.17 -1.85
CA TYR A 67 -10.02 15.74 -1.99
C TYR A 67 -10.76 15.85 -0.66
N MET A 68 -10.25 15.21 0.40
CA MET A 68 -10.89 15.15 1.71
C MET A 68 -10.00 15.79 2.75
N ARG A 69 -10.26 17.07 3.05
CA ARG A 69 -9.50 17.81 4.06
C ARG A 69 -9.45 17.07 5.40
N GLY A 70 -8.25 16.91 5.94
CA GLY A 70 -8.02 16.22 7.21
C GLY A 70 -8.11 14.69 7.17
N LEU A 71 -8.33 14.06 6.00
CA LEU A 71 -8.33 12.60 5.87
C LEU A 71 -6.94 11.98 6.09
N ASP A 72 -5.89 12.72 5.70
CA ASP A 72 -4.51 12.28 5.82
C ASP A 72 -3.62 13.40 6.40
N PRO A 73 -3.58 13.53 7.73
CA PRO A 73 -2.75 14.53 8.39
C PRO A 73 -1.25 14.19 8.37
N ILE A 74 -0.86 13.00 7.90
CA ILE A 74 0.53 12.51 7.99
C ILE A 74 1.29 12.72 6.68
N LEU A 75 0.64 12.50 5.54
CA LEU A 75 1.23 12.81 4.23
C LEU A 75 0.91 14.24 3.77
N GLY A 76 -0.15 14.87 4.32
CA GLY A 76 -0.52 16.26 4.01
C GLY A 76 -0.94 16.43 2.55
N LEU A 77 -1.67 15.46 2.01
CA LEU A 77 -2.02 15.40 0.58
C LEU A 77 -3.13 16.39 0.18
N ASP A 78 -3.82 16.98 1.14
CA ASP A 78 -4.86 18.00 0.96
C ASP A 78 -4.30 19.44 0.92
N GLU A 79 -2.97 19.61 1.03
CA GLU A 79 -2.29 20.89 0.90
C GLU A 79 -2.07 21.28 -0.58
N PRO A 80 -2.18 22.58 -0.94
CA PRO A 80 -2.21 23.02 -2.33
C PRO A 80 -0.83 23.07 -3.04
N THR A 81 0.24 22.54 -2.45
CA THR A 81 1.60 22.64 -3.02
C THR A 81 1.88 21.51 -4.02
N PRO A 82 2.37 21.82 -5.24
CA PRO A 82 2.66 20.80 -6.27
C PRO A 82 3.71 19.76 -5.86
N GLU A 83 4.61 20.09 -4.94
CA GLU A 83 5.74 19.25 -4.52
C GLU A 83 5.33 18.17 -3.51
N GLN A 84 4.23 18.36 -2.79
CA GLN A 84 3.81 17.54 -1.66
C GLN A 84 3.38 16.12 -2.05
N PRO A 85 2.58 15.92 -3.14
CA PRO A 85 2.25 14.57 -3.59
C PRO A 85 3.48 13.75 -3.96
N ALA A 86 4.46 14.38 -4.61
CA ALA A 86 5.70 13.70 -4.99
C ALA A 86 6.53 13.29 -3.76
N LEU A 87 6.55 14.12 -2.71
CA LEU A 87 7.22 13.78 -1.46
C LEU A 87 6.54 12.62 -0.73
N ALA A 88 5.22 12.63 -0.63
CA ALA A 88 4.43 11.55 -0.03
C ALA A 88 4.67 10.22 -0.74
N VAL A 89 4.63 10.22 -2.08
CA VAL A 89 4.93 9.03 -2.90
C VAL A 89 6.35 8.52 -2.63
N ARG A 90 7.36 9.40 -2.62
CA ARG A 90 8.75 9.00 -2.33
C ARG A 90 8.89 8.36 -0.95
N ARG A 91 8.22 8.90 0.07
CA ARG A 91 8.25 8.34 1.44
C ARG A 91 7.63 6.94 1.49
N LEU A 92 6.47 6.75 0.88
CA LEU A 92 5.80 5.44 0.83
C LEU A 92 6.63 4.41 0.06
N VAL A 93 7.17 4.81 -1.10
CA VAL A 93 8.04 3.93 -1.89
C VAL A 93 9.28 3.53 -1.10
N ALA A 94 9.91 4.46 -0.37
CA ALA A 94 11.08 4.15 0.45
C ALA A 94 10.77 3.13 1.55
N VAL A 95 9.61 3.22 2.21
CA VAL A 95 9.18 2.24 3.23
C VAL A 95 8.93 0.87 2.62
N LEU A 96 8.25 0.81 1.47
CA LEU A 96 8.00 -0.45 0.78
C LEU A 96 9.30 -1.06 0.25
N ALA A 97 10.20 -0.26 -0.33
CA ALA A 97 11.50 -0.72 -0.79
C ALA A 97 12.31 -1.29 0.37
N ALA A 98 12.42 -0.60 1.50
CA ALA A 98 13.13 -1.10 2.67
C ALA A 98 12.59 -2.46 3.17
N ALA A 99 11.30 -2.71 3.04
CA ALA A 99 10.66 -3.94 3.48
C ALA A 99 10.80 -5.11 2.47
N PHE A 100 10.74 -4.82 1.17
CA PHE A 100 10.53 -5.83 0.11
C PHE A 100 11.65 -5.92 -0.94
N ASP A 101 12.55 -4.94 -1.04
CA ASP A 101 13.65 -4.92 -2.01
C ASP A 101 14.66 -6.04 -1.75
N ALA A 102 15.18 -6.64 -2.82
CA ALA A 102 16.19 -7.68 -2.79
C ALA A 102 17.52 -7.20 -2.18
N GLN A 103 17.84 -5.91 -2.25
CA GLN A 103 19.09 -5.37 -1.69
C GLN A 103 19.08 -5.24 -0.16
N HIS A 104 17.91 -5.36 0.49
CA HIS A 104 17.77 -5.25 1.94
C HIS A 104 17.47 -6.63 2.57
N PRO A 105 18.46 -7.26 3.22
CA PRO A 105 18.23 -8.53 3.90
C PRO A 105 17.21 -8.37 5.03
N ALA A 106 16.32 -9.35 5.19
CA ALA A 106 15.38 -9.36 6.31
C ALA A 106 16.17 -9.33 7.62
N THR A 107 16.02 -8.27 8.41
CA THR A 107 16.60 -8.21 9.74
C THR A 107 15.80 -9.17 10.62
N ASN A 108 16.25 -10.42 10.74
CA ASN A 108 15.57 -11.44 11.53
C ASN A 108 15.76 -11.17 13.03
N SER A 109 15.05 -10.16 13.55
CA SER A 109 15.06 -9.77 14.97
C SER A 109 14.51 -10.86 15.89
N ALA A 110 13.82 -11.88 15.34
CA ALA A 110 13.33 -13.03 16.10
C ALA A 110 14.43 -14.03 16.47
N GLN A 111 15.55 -14.08 15.72
CA GLN A 111 16.62 -15.04 15.99
C GLN A 111 17.56 -14.58 17.12
N THR A 112 17.68 -13.27 17.34
CA THR A 112 18.56 -12.69 18.36
C THR A 112 18.03 -12.86 19.79
N ARG A 113 16.71 -13.02 19.99
CA ARG A 113 16.11 -13.14 21.33
C ARG A 113 16.21 -14.54 21.94
N SER A 114 16.37 -15.59 21.12
CA SER A 114 16.47 -16.97 21.64
C SER A 114 17.85 -17.34 22.16
N GLU A 115 18.91 -16.59 21.83
CA GLU A 115 20.26 -16.88 22.32
C GLU A 115 20.56 -16.22 23.69
N GLU A 116 19.70 -15.31 24.18
CA GLU A 116 19.94 -14.55 25.41
C GLU A 116 19.31 -15.19 26.67
N ILE A 117 18.75 -16.40 26.57
CA ILE A 117 18.01 -17.06 27.68
C ILE A 117 18.62 -18.42 28.10
N THR A 118 19.84 -18.78 27.65
CA THR A 118 20.55 -19.99 28.14
C THR A 118 21.75 -19.60 28.99
#